data_AF-A0A947Z6S2-F1
#
_entry.id   AF-A0A947Z6S2-F1
#
_cell.length_a   1.000
_cell.length_b   1.000
_cell.length_c   1.000
_cell.angle_alpha   90.00
_cell.angle_beta   90.00
_cell.angle_gamma   90.00
#
_symmetry.space_group_name_H-M   'P 1'
#
loop_
_entity.id
_entity.type
_entity.pdbx_description
1 polymer ?
#
loop_
_entity_poly.entity_id
_entity_poly.type
_entity_poly.pdbx_seq_one_letter_code
_entity_poly.pdbx_strand_id
1 'polypeptide(L)'
;APEVACIAKGKARNPYEFGAKVSIAVTAKDSQVVGARTLKGNPYDGHTLEEAFDQIKSITDHTPKQVYVDRGYRAAYLGQQTDVIITGQKRHSKATKRWMKRRNSVEPIIGHLKAGHKMQRNWLKGHLGDIMAPVLAASGFNLKKILRALALFAPETYEWIMALLADFCAKAESAMPQHKQINSLLAA
;
A
#
# COMPACT_ATOMS: atom_id res chain seq x y z
N ALA A 1 18.78 0.01 -9.30
CA ALA A 1 18.86 -1.46 -9.28
C ALA A 1 18.36 -1.97 -10.64
N PRO A 2 18.89 -3.06 -11.19
CA PRO A 2 18.54 -3.56 -12.53
C PRO A 2 17.04 -3.90 -12.72
N GLU A 3 16.27 -4.01 -11.63
CA GLU A 3 14.85 -4.34 -11.58
C GLU A 3 13.89 -3.14 -11.67
N VAL A 4 14.43 -1.91 -11.76
CA VAL A 4 13.63 -0.68 -11.70
C VAL A 4 13.02 -0.37 -13.07
N ALA A 5 11.70 -0.26 -13.14
CA ALA A 5 11.01 0.08 -14.38
C ALA A 5 10.95 1.59 -14.58
N CYS A 6 11.06 2.04 -15.84
CA CYS A 6 10.70 3.40 -16.22
C CYS A 6 9.17 3.49 -16.35
N ILE A 7 8.55 4.35 -15.55
CA ILE A 7 7.10 4.50 -15.46
C ILE A 7 6.73 5.92 -15.89
N ALA A 8 5.88 6.03 -16.91
CA ALA A 8 5.34 7.32 -17.33
C ALA A 8 4.36 7.86 -16.28
N LYS A 9 4.64 9.06 -15.76
CA LYS A 9 3.82 9.76 -14.76
C LYS A 9 2.64 10.54 -15.34
N GLY A 10 2.65 10.78 -16.66
CA GLY A 10 1.67 11.65 -17.32
C GLY A 10 1.73 13.13 -16.88
N LYS A 11 2.85 13.57 -16.27
CA LYS A 11 3.06 14.95 -15.81
C LYS A 11 4.06 15.67 -16.70
N ALA A 12 3.69 16.85 -17.21
CA ALA A 12 4.52 17.62 -18.15
C ALA A 12 5.93 17.94 -17.61
N ARG A 13 6.06 18.27 -16.31
CA ARG A 13 7.33 18.68 -15.69
C ARG A 13 8.25 17.52 -15.31
N ASN A 14 7.70 16.33 -15.05
CA ASN A 14 8.49 15.13 -14.74
C ASN A 14 7.79 13.90 -15.35
N PRO A 15 8.04 13.62 -16.64
CA PRO A 15 7.23 12.69 -17.43
C PRO A 15 7.48 11.23 -17.04
N TYR A 16 8.63 10.93 -16.44
CA TYR A 16 9.03 9.59 -16.05
C TYR A 16 9.44 9.53 -14.58
N GLU A 17 9.21 8.38 -13.96
CA GLU A 17 9.86 7.99 -12.72
C GLU A 17 10.47 6.61 -12.85
N PHE A 18 11.58 6.40 -12.16
CA PHE A 18 12.19 5.07 -12.02
C PHE A 18 11.74 4.50 -10.69
N GLY A 19 10.99 3.41 -10.74
CA GLY A 19 10.51 2.74 -9.53
C GLY A 19 9.96 1.35 -9.81
N ALA A 20 9.66 0.63 -8.73
CA ALA A 20 8.84 -0.56 -8.82
C ALA A 20 7.37 -0.14 -8.76
N LYS A 21 6.54 -0.65 -9.66
CA LYS A 21 5.11 -0.36 -9.67
C LYS A 21 4.45 -1.09 -8.50
N VAL A 22 3.59 -0.42 -7.75
CA VAL A 22 2.94 -1.01 -6.57
C VAL A 22 1.43 -0.91 -6.72
N SER A 23 0.74 -2.04 -6.57
CA SER A 23 -0.71 -2.14 -6.42
C SER A 23 -1.09 -1.92 -4.97
N ILE A 24 -2.05 -1.03 -4.71
CA ILE A 24 -2.57 -0.73 -3.38
C ILE A 24 -4.09 -0.93 -3.39
N ALA A 25 -4.58 -1.78 -2.48
CA ALA A 25 -6.01 -2.00 -2.27
C ALA A 25 -6.44 -1.45 -0.91
N VAL A 26 -7.58 -0.75 -0.90
CA VAL A 26 -8.08 -0.06 0.29
C VAL A 26 -9.56 -0.36 0.49
N THR A 27 -9.98 -0.60 1.74
CA THR A 27 -11.39 -0.74 2.08
C THR A 27 -12.16 0.56 1.86
N ALA A 28 -13.32 0.47 1.21
CA ALA A 28 -14.09 1.66 0.84
C ALA A 28 -14.66 2.42 2.05
N LYS A 29 -15.03 1.70 3.11
CA LYS A 29 -15.67 2.28 4.30
C LYS A 29 -14.63 2.95 5.21
N ASP A 30 -13.67 2.17 5.69
CA ASP A 30 -12.77 2.58 6.77
C ASP A 30 -11.39 3.01 6.28
N SER A 31 -11.13 2.97 4.97
CA SER A 31 -9.86 3.37 4.37
C SER A 31 -8.66 2.62 4.96
N GLN A 32 -8.80 1.31 5.21
CA GLN A 32 -7.72 0.43 5.64
C GLN A 32 -7.05 -0.18 4.42
N VAL A 33 -5.73 -0.29 4.44
CA VAL A 33 -4.99 -0.91 3.33
C VAL A 33 -5.06 -2.43 3.50
N VAL A 34 -5.65 -3.13 2.54
CA VAL A 34 -5.85 -4.60 2.58
C VAL A 34 -5.10 -5.33 1.47
N GLY A 35 -4.33 -4.58 0.67
CA GLY A 35 -3.40 -5.12 -0.30
C GLY A 35 -2.31 -4.09 -0.58
N ALA A 36 -1.07 -4.56 -0.63
CA ALA A 36 0.10 -3.79 -1.03
C ALA A 36 1.07 -4.76 -1.69
N ARG A 37 1.16 -4.73 -3.02
CA ARG A 37 1.99 -5.67 -3.78
C ARG A 37 2.79 -4.94 -4.83
N THR A 38 4.10 -5.22 -4.84
CA THR A 38 4.98 -4.79 -5.91
C THR A 38 4.75 -5.66 -7.15
N LEU A 39 4.57 -5.02 -8.28
CA LEU A 39 4.31 -5.62 -9.57
C LEU A 39 5.62 -5.71 -10.36
N LYS A 40 5.80 -6.80 -11.12
CA LYS A 40 7.00 -7.02 -11.91
C LYS A 40 6.99 -6.14 -13.17
N GLY A 41 7.98 -5.27 -13.33
CA GLY A 41 8.10 -4.36 -14.47
C GLY A 41 7.06 -3.24 -14.45
N ASN A 42 6.47 -2.93 -15.61
CA ASN A 42 5.40 -1.93 -15.74
C ASN A 42 4.19 -2.54 -16.46
N PRO A 43 3.44 -3.46 -15.81
CA PRO A 43 2.27 -4.08 -16.43
C PRO A 43 1.15 -3.07 -16.61
N TYR A 44 0.31 -3.31 -17.61
CA TYR A 44 -0.92 -2.55 -17.79
C TYR A 44 -1.88 -2.81 -16.63
N ASP A 45 -2.46 -1.75 -16.06
CA ASP A 45 -3.30 -1.82 -14.84
C ASP A 45 -4.48 -2.79 -14.98
N GLY A 46 -5.04 -2.92 -16.19
CA GLY A 46 -6.14 -3.85 -16.44
C GLY A 46 -5.81 -5.33 -16.20
N HIS A 47 -4.53 -5.71 -16.16
CA HIS A 47 -4.09 -7.09 -15.93
C HIS A 47 -3.65 -7.35 -14.48
N THR A 48 -3.66 -6.34 -13.61
CA THR A 48 -3.11 -6.46 -12.24
C THR A 48 -4.18 -6.70 -11.18
N LEU A 49 -5.46 -6.71 -11.58
CA LEU A 49 -6.59 -6.80 -10.66
C LEU A 49 -6.73 -8.20 -10.05
N GLU A 50 -6.46 -9.25 -10.83
CA GLU A 50 -6.51 -10.65 -10.36
C GLU A 50 -5.48 -10.88 -9.25
N GLU A 51 -4.23 -10.47 -9.47
CA GLU A 51 -3.18 -10.53 -8.46
C GLU A 51 -3.52 -9.74 -7.19
N ALA A 52 -4.29 -8.65 -7.32
CA ALA A 52 -4.76 -7.88 -6.17
C ALA A 52 -5.85 -8.64 -5.39
N PHE A 53 -6.77 -9.34 -6.07
CA PHE A 53 -7.78 -10.17 -5.42
C PHE A 53 -7.18 -11.36 -4.70
N ASP A 54 -6.20 -12.03 -5.29
CA ASP A 54 -5.48 -13.12 -4.63
C ASP A 54 -4.82 -12.64 -3.35
N GLN A 55 -4.19 -11.46 -3.40
CA GLN A 55 -3.57 -10.88 -2.21
C GLN A 55 -4.62 -10.56 -1.13
N ILE A 56 -5.72 -9.88 -1.49
CA ILE A 56 -6.78 -9.54 -0.54
C ILE A 56 -7.34 -10.80 0.10
N LYS A 57 -7.61 -11.84 -0.70
CA LYS A 57 -8.11 -13.12 -0.21
C LYS A 57 -7.10 -13.77 0.74
N SER A 58 -5.81 -13.77 0.41
CA SER A 58 -4.79 -14.36 1.29
C SER A 58 -4.60 -13.63 2.62
N ILE A 59 -4.82 -12.31 2.66
CA ILE A 59 -4.62 -11.49 3.86
C ILE A 59 -5.88 -11.49 4.74
N THR A 60 -7.04 -11.45 4.11
CA THR A 60 -8.31 -11.21 4.82
C THR A 60 -9.17 -12.46 4.94
N ASP A 61 -8.87 -13.54 4.21
CA ASP A 61 -9.74 -14.72 4.00
C ASP A 61 -11.13 -14.38 3.42
N HIS A 62 -11.28 -13.17 2.85
CA HIS A 62 -12.55 -12.70 2.29
C HIS A 62 -12.41 -12.29 0.82
N THR A 63 -13.40 -12.66 0.01
CA THR A 63 -13.55 -12.15 -1.35
C THR A 63 -14.43 -10.89 -1.34
N PRO A 64 -13.94 -9.75 -1.85
CA PRO A 64 -14.71 -8.51 -1.85
C PRO A 64 -15.95 -8.65 -2.74
N LYS A 65 -17.11 -8.19 -2.25
CA LYS A 65 -18.35 -8.21 -3.04
C LYS A 65 -18.36 -7.15 -4.14
N GLN A 66 -17.80 -5.98 -3.85
CA GLN A 66 -17.76 -4.83 -4.75
C GLN A 66 -16.41 -4.15 -4.70
N VAL A 67 -15.90 -3.77 -5.86
CA VAL A 67 -14.59 -3.12 -6.03
C VAL A 67 -14.74 -1.94 -6.96
N TYR A 68 -14.22 -0.79 -6.57
CA TYR A 68 -14.32 0.46 -7.32
C TYR A 68 -12.97 0.81 -7.91
N VAL A 69 -12.87 0.85 -9.24
CA VAL A 69 -11.59 0.99 -9.95
C VAL A 69 -11.60 2.13 -10.96
N ASP A 70 -10.41 2.60 -11.31
CA ASP A 70 -10.20 3.59 -12.36
C ASP A 70 -10.46 3.07 -13.77
N ARG A 71 -10.58 3.99 -14.72
CA ARG A 71 -10.73 3.66 -16.16
C ARG A 71 -9.56 2.84 -16.72
N GLY A 72 -8.37 2.91 -16.11
CA GLY A 72 -7.22 2.10 -16.50
C GLY A 72 -7.43 0.60 -16.32
N TYR A 73 -8.41 0.21 -15.49
CA TYR A 73 -8.75 -1.19 -15.22
C TYR A 73 -9.83 -1.76 -16.16
N ARG A 74 -10.06 -1.12 -17.32
CA ARG A 74 -11.11 -1.54 -18.27
C ARG A 74 -10.94 -2.94 -18.84
N ALA A 75 -9.70 -3.43 -18.97
CA ALA A 75 -9.44 -4.79 -19.46
C ALA A 75 -9.67 -5.86 -18.39
N ALA A 76 -9.93 -5.49 -17.13
CA ALA A 76 -10.27 -6.42 -16.08
C ALA A 76 -11.75 -6.81 -16.21
N TYR A 77 -12.07 -7.77 -17.09
CA TYR A 77 -13.43 -8.27 -17.26
C TYR A 77 -13.62 -9.68 -16.66
N LEU A 78 -14.33 -9.66 -15.53
CA LEU A 78 -15.43 -10.55 -15.09
C LEU A 78 -15.34 -12.06 -15.37
N GLY A 79 -14.93 -12.79 -14.33
CA GLY A 79 -15.25 -14.20 -14.11
C GLY A 79 -15.45 -14.57 -12.64
N GLN A 80 -15.42 -13.60 -11.73
CA GLN A 80 -15.46 -13.84 -10.28
C GLN A 80 -16.77 -13.30 -9.66
N GLN A 81 -17.12 -13.79 -8.47
CA GLN A 81 -18.27 -13.37 -7.65
C GLN A 81 -18.25 -11.87 -7.22
N THR A 82 -17.32 -11.08 -7.74
CA THR A 82 -17.04 -9.70 -7.35
C THR A 82 -17.53 -8.73 -8.42
N ASP A 83 -18.35 -7.76 -8.02
CA ASP A 83 -18.84 -6.69 -8.88
C ASP A 83 -17.79 -5.58 -9.01
N VAL A 84 -17.15 -5.50 -10.18
CA VAL A 84 -16.10 -4.53 -10.50
C VAL A 84 -16.71 -3.30 -11.18
N ILE A 85 -16.73 -2.18 -10.45
CA ILE A 85 -17.37 -0.93 -10.86
C ILE A 85 -16.31 0.04 -11.36
N ILE A 86 -16.29 0.25 -12.68
CA ILE A 86 -15.30 1.11 -13.36
C ILE A 86 -15.81 2.55 -13.48
N THR A 87 -14.93 3.52 -13.29
CA THR A 87 -15.30 4.94 -13.35
C THR A 87 -15.67 5.45 -14.75
N GLY A 88 -16.63 6.38 -14.79
CA GLY A 88 -17.15 6.97 -16.03
C GLY A 88 -18.29 6.21 -16.70
N GLN A 89 -18.77 5.12 -16.11
CA GLN A 89 -20.01 4.47 -16.54
C GLN A 89 -21.24 5.32 -16.14
N LYS A 90 -22.19 5.51 -17.08
CA LYS A 90 -23.29 6.48 -16.94
C LYS A 90 -24.50 5.97 -16.15
N ARG A 91 -24.71 4.65 -16.07
CA ARG A 91 -25.92 4.03 -15.49
C ARG A 91 -25.62 3.35 -14.15
N HIS A 92 -25.65 4.12 -13.06
CA HIS A 92 -25.40 3.63 -11.70
C HIS A 92 -26.37 4.25 -10.69
N SER A 93 -26.71 3.49 -9.65
CA SER A 93 -27.58 3.95 -8.56
C SER A 93 -26.94 5.15 -7.80
N LYS A 94 -27.76 5.92 -7.06
CA LYS A 94 -27.24 7.01 -6.20
C LYS A 94 -26.20 6.48 -5.19
N ALA A 95 -26.41 5.29 -4.64
CA ALA A 95 -25.50 4.67 -3.69
C ALA A 95 -24.16 4.30 -4.34
N THR A 96 -24.19 3.67 -5.52
CA THR A 96 -22.98 3.33 -6.29
C THR A 96 -22.17 4.58 -6.64
N LYS A 97 -22.84 5.65 -7.08
CA LYS A 97 -22.19 6.94 -7.36
C LYS A 97 -21.49 7.54 -6.14
N ARG A 98 -22.09 7.40 -4.94
CA ARG A 98 -21.47 7.86 -3.68
C ARG A 98 -20.16 7.11 -3.40
N TRP A 99 -20.18 5.78 -3.53
CA TRP A 99 -18.97 4.96 -3.34
C TRP A 99 -17.91 5.21 -4.40
N MET A 100 -18.30 5.40 -5.67
CA MET A 100 -17.40 5.82 -6.74
C MET A 100 -16.72 7.16 -6.42
N LYS A 101 -17.43 8.12 -5.83
CA LYS A 101 -16.84 9.39 -5.38
C LYS A 101 -15.90 9.16 -4.20
N ARG A 102 -16.27 8.30 -3.25
CA ARG A 102 -15.44 7.99 -2.08
C ARG A 102 -14.13 7.30 -2.45
N ARG A 103 -14.10 6.50 -3.53
CA ARG A 103 -12.89 5.88 -4.08
C ARG A 103 -11.76 6.89 -4.33
N ASN A 104 -12.06 8.15 -4.61
CA ASN A 104 -11.05 9.21 -4.75
C ASN A 104 -10.21 9.41 -3.47
N SER A 105 -10.62 8.87 -2.31
CA SER A 105 -9.81 8.85 -1.09
C SER A 105 -8.54 8.01 -1.20
N VAL A 106 -8.47 7.08 -2.17
CA VAL A 106 -7.27 6.26 -2.41
C VAL A 106 -6.05 7.12 -2.73
N GLU A 107 -6.22 8.22 -3.48
CA GLU A 107 -5.11 9.11 -3.84
C GLU A 107 -4.46 9.78 -2.60
N PRO A 108 -5.23 10.43 -1.70
CA PRO A 108 -4.70 10.87 -0.40
C PRO A 108 -4.01 9.77 0.40
N ILE A 109 -4.55 8.54 0.40
CA ILE A 109 -3.97 7.41 1.15
C ILE A 109 -2.61 7.02 0.56
N ILE A 110 -2.50 6.91 -0.76
CA ILE A 110 -1.22 6.69 -1.44
C ILE A 110 -0.25 7.84 -1.13
N GLY A 111 -0.72 9.08 -1.09
CA GLY A 111 0.05 10.24 -0.64
C GLY A 111 0.59 10.08 0.78
N HIS A 112 -0.26 9.65 1.73
CA HIS A 112 0.16 9.36 3.11
C HIS A 112 1.14 8.20 3.20
N LEU A 113 0.96 7.13 2.42
CA LEU A 113 1.92 6.03 2.36
C LEU A 113 3.29 6.50 1.87
N LYS A 114 3.32 7.34 0.83
CA LYS A 114 4.56 7.91 0.28
C LYS A 114 5.27 8.82 1.29
N ALA A 115 4.57 9.82 1.82
CA ALA A 115 5.17 10.84 2.67
C ALA A 115 5.33 10.41 4.14
N GLY A 116 4.30 9.79 4.72
CA GLY A 116 4.24 9.46 6.15
C GLY A 116 4.73 8.06 6.51
N HIS A 117 4.81 7.14 5.54
CA HIS A 117 5.20 5.75 5.77
C HIS A 117 6.36 5.29 4.87
N LYS A 118 7.16 6.26 4.39
CA LYS A 118 8.42 6.05 3.65
C LYS A 118 8.29 5.26 2.33
N MET A 119 7.10 5.15 1.75
CA MET A 119 6.92 4.48 0.45
C MET A 119 7.45 5.31 -0.74
N GLN A 120 7.87 6.56 -0.51
CA GLN A 120 8.45 7.40 -1.57
C GLN A 120 9.83 6.94 -2.05
N ARG A 121 10.60 6.26 -1.19
CA ARG A 121 11.93 5.73 -1.51
C ARG A 121 12.10 4.39 -0.81
N ASN A 122 12.56 3.38 -1.54
CA ASN A 122 12.93 2.13 -0.92
C ASN A 122 14.29 2.26 -0.23
N TRP A 123 14.34 1.91 1.06
CA TRP A 123 15.55 1.89 1.89
C TRP A 123 16.09 0.47 2.07
N LEU A 124 15.31 -0.54 1.70
CA LEU A 124 15.68 -1.94 1.76
C LEU A 124 16.41 -2.33 0.47
N LYS A 125 17.37 -3.24 0.59
CA LYS A 125 18.24 -3.63 -0.53
C LYS A 125 17.60 -4.72 -1.39
N GLY A 126 17.73 -4.55 -2.70
CA GLY A 126 17.37 -5.54 -3.73
C GLY A 126 15.88 -5.83 -3.85
N HIS A 127 15.57 -6.82 -4.69
CA HIS A 127 14.21 -7.19 -5.04
C HIS A 127 13.32 -7.55 -3.84
N LEU A 128 13.87 -8.26 -2.84
CA LEU A 128 13.14 -8.57 -1.61
C LEU A 128 12.74 -7.30 -0.86
N GLY A 129 13.64 -6.32 -0.82
CA GLY A 129 13.35 -5.01 -0.26
C GLY A 129 12.23 -4.28 -1.00
N ASP A 130 12.21 -4.35 -2.33
CA ASP A 130 11.15 -3.75 -3.16
C ASP A 130 9.78 -4.37 -2.89
N ILE A 131 9.72 -5.66 -2.55
CA ILE A 131 8.48 -6.35 -2.17
C ILE A 131 8.07 -5.96 -0.74
N MET A 132 9.02 -5.95 0.20
CA MET A 132 8.72 -5.72 1.62
C MET A 132 8.34 -4.27 1.93
N ALA A 133 8.96 -3.29 1.27
CA ALA A 133 8.79 -1.88 1.62
C ALA A 133 7.32 -1.40 1.53
N PRO A 134 6.54 -1.70 0.47
CA PRO A 134 5.13 -1.35 0.43
C PRO A 134 4.28 -2.05 1.49
N VAL A 135 4.57 -3.32 1.79
CA VAL A 135 3.85 -4.09 2.81
C VAL A 135 4.06 -3.47 4.20
N LEU A 136 5.31 -3.11 4.52
CA LEU A 136 5.64 -2.46 5.79
C LEU A 136 5.02 -1.06 5.88
N ALA A 137 5.04 -0.29 4.79
CA ALA A 137 4.41 1.03 4.74
C ALA A 137 2.90 0.95 4.97
N ALA A 138 2.22 0.01 4.30
CA ALA A 138 0.79 -0.26 4.47
C ALA A 138 0.46 -0.72 5.90
N SER A 139 1.27 -1.62 6.46
CA SER A 139 1.12 -2.11 7.83
C SER A 139 1.26 -0.97 8.84
N GLY A 140 2.30 -0.14 8.71
CA GLY A 140 2.49 1.03 9.56
C GLY A 140 1.35 2.04 9.47
N PHE A 141 0.75 2.22 8.29
CA PHE A 141 -0.42 3.07 8.11
C PHE A 141 -1.65 2.53 8.85
N ASN A 142 -1.92 1.23 8.73
CA ASN A 142 -3.03 0.59 9.43
C ASN A 142 -2.83 0.58 10.95
N LEU A 143 -1.63 0.23 11.43
CA LEU A 143 -1.29 0.22 12.84
C LEU A 143 -1.49 1.61 13.46
N LYS A 144 -1.06 2.68 12.78
CA LYS A 144 -1.30 4.06 13.24
C LYS A 144 -2.78 4.38 13.41
N LYS A 145 -3.66 3.82 12.57
CA LYS A 145 -5.11 3.99 12.70
C LYS A 145 -5.68 3.20 13.87
N ILE A 146 -5.21 1.98 14.07
CA ILE A 146 -5.60 1.15 15.22
C ILE A 146 -5.18 1.82 16.52
N LEU A 147 -3.93 2.29 16.62
CA LEU A 147 -3.42 2.99 17.79
C LEU A 147 -4.23 4.26 18.11
N ARG A 148 -4.64 5.02 17.09
CA ARG A 148 -5.52 6.19 17.29
C ARG A 148 -6.91 5.81 17.81
N ALA A 149 -7.46 4.68 17.36
CA ALA A 149 -8.73 4.19 17.88
C ALA A 149 -8.59 3.72 19.33
N LEU A 150 -7.51 2.99 19.66
CA LEU A 150 -7.21 2.56 21.03
C LEU A 150 -7.02 3.77 21.96
N ALA A 151 -6.28 4.80 21.54
CA ALA A 151 -6.10 6.01 22.33
C ALA A 151 -7.43 6.71 22.67
N LEU A 152 -8.45 6.57 21.81
CA LEU A 152 -9.76 7.18 22.02
C LEU A 152 -10.72 6.31 22.84
N PHE A 153 -10.71 4.99 22.62
CA PHE A 153 -11.73 4.08 23.14
C PHE A 153 -11.22 3.13 24.24
N ALA A 154 -9.90 2.97 24.38
CA ALA A 154 -9.26 2.07 25.33
C ALA A 154 -7.88 2.64 25.76
N PRO A 155 -7.85 3.81 26.44
CA PRO A 155 -6.62 4.53 26.73
C PRO A 155 -5.64 3.72 27.59
N GLU A 156 -6.12 2.90 28.53
CA GLU A 156 -5.26 2.04 29.35
C GLU A 156 -4.54 0.99 28.50
N THR A 157 -5.24 0.41 27.53
CA THR A 157 -4.65 -0.54 26.57
C THR A 157 -3.64 0.16 25.67
N TYR A 158 -3.96 1.37 25.22
CA TYR A 158 -3.05 2.19 24.42
C TYR A 158 -1.75 2.49 25.17
N GLU A 159 -1.83 2.97 26.42
CA GLU A 159 -0.64 3.28 27.24
C GLU A 159 0.22 2.03 27.46
N TRP A 160 -0.40 0.88 27.75
CA TRP A 160 0.31 -0.38 27.91
C TRP A 160 1.05 -0.81 26.62
N ILE A 161 0.39 -0.72 25.46
CA ILE A 161 1.01 -1.01 24.17
C ILE A 161 2.17 -0.05 23.89
N MET A 162 2.00 1.25 24.16
CA MET A 162 3.05 2.24 23.93
C MET A 162 4.27 2.01 24.82
N ALA A 163 4.07 1.62 26.08
CA ALA A 163 5.16 1.24 26.98
C ALA A 163 5.91 0.00 26.47
N LEU A 164 5.19 -1.03 26.01
CA LEU A 164 5.78 -2.22 25.41
C LEU A 164 6.59 -1.90 24.16
N LEU A 165 6.06 -1.05 23.28
CA LEU A 165 6.75 -0.63 22.05
C LEU A 165 8.00 0.20 22.36
N ALA A 166 7.96 1.07 23.37
CA ALA A 166 9.12 1.85 23.79
C ALA A 166 10.26 0.95 24.29
N ASP A 167 9.94 -0.04 25.12
CA ASP A 167 10.91 -1.04 25.61
C ASP A 167 11.49 -1.88 24.45
N PHE A 168 10.64 -2.35 23.53
CA PHE A 168 11.10 -3.07 22.34
C PHE A 168 12.04 -2.23 21.48
N CYS A 169 11.69 -0.97 21.21
CA CYS A 169 12.54 -0.07 20.42
C CYS A 169 13.89 0.18 21.09
N ALA A 170 13.93 0.42 22.41
CA ALA A 170 15.17 0.60 23.15
C ALA A 170 16.08 -0.65 23.07
N LYS A 171 15.49 -1.84 23.14
CA LYS A 171 16.21 -3.12 22.95
C LYS A 171 16.70 -3.30 21.52
N ALA A 172 15.89 -2.94 20.52
CA ALA A 172 16.28 -3.03 19.12
C ALA A 172 17.44 -2.09 18.77
N GLU A 173 17.41 -0.85 19.29
CA GLU A 173 18.48 0.13 19.08
C GLU A 173 19.80 -0.31 19.72
N SER A 174 19.75 -0.93 20.90
CA SER A 174 20.96 -1.46 21.57
C SER A 174 21.50 -2.74 20.91
N ALA A 175 20.65 -3.53 20.24
CA ALA A 175 21.05 -4.72 19.50
C ALA A 175 21.55 -4.44 18.07
N MET A 176 21.30 -3.24 17.52
CA MET A 176 21.76 -2.88 16.18
C MET A 176 23.27 -2.58 16.16
N PRO A 177 24.07 -3.27 15.32
CA PRO A 177 25.48 -2.96 15.17
C PRO A 177 25.66 -1.52 14.70
N GLN A 178 26.54 -0.75 15.37
CA GLN A 178 26.88 0.60 14.92
C GLN A 178 27.36 0.55 13.47
N HIS A 179 26.66 1.27 12.60
CA HIS A 179 26.80 1.27 11.14
C HIS A 179 28.18 1.77 10.61
N LYS A 180 29.19 1.91 11.50
CA LYS A 180 30.55 2.35 11.19
C LYS A 180 31.47 1.24 10.65
N GLN A 181 31.15 -0.04 10.85
CA GLN A 181 32.03 -1.16 10.40
C GLN A 181 31.71 -1.76 9.02
N ILE A 182 30.56 -1.42 8.40
CA ILE A 182 30.21 -2.02 7.09
C ILE A 182 30.98 -1.37 5.94
N ASN A 183 31.31 -0.07 6.03
CA ASN A 183 32.06 0.61 4.98
C ASN A 183 33.57 0.27 4.97
N SER A 184 34.12 -0.25 6.09
CA SER A 184 35.51 -0.73 6.13
C SER A 184 35.68 -2.16 5.60
N LEU A 185 34.60 -2.95 5.52
CA LEU A 185 34.60 -4.31 4.96
C LEU A 185 34.27 -4.36 3.45
N LEU A 186 33.75 -3.26 2.89
CA LEU A 186 33.51 -3.11 1.44
C LEU A 186 34.60 -2.29 0.72
N ALA A 187 35.62 -1.83 1.46
CA ALA A 187 36.75 -1.06 0.96
C ALA A 187 38.09 -1.84 1.04
N ALA A 188 38.03 -3.15 1.35
CA ALA A 188 39.13 -4.10 1.26
C ALA A 188 38.79 -5.14 0.18
#